data_AF-A0A523UQ59-F1
#
_entry.id   AF-A0A523UQ59-F1
#
_cell.length_a   1.000
_cell.length_b   1.000
_cell.length_c   1.000
_cell.angle_alpha   90.00
_cell.angle_beta   90.00
_cell.angle_gamma   90.00
#
_symmetry.space_group_name_H-M   'P 1'
#
loop_
_entity.id
_entity.type
_entity.pdbx_description
1 polymer ?
#
loop_
_entity_poly.entity_id
_entity_poly.type
_entity_poly.pdbx_seq_one_letter_code
_entity_poly.pdbx_strand_id
1 'polypeptide(L)'
;MNKSAIVVEDYFGLPKRRHALMERIRSRFAIPSTGVVFVLEKENYQDYPNSVWRQMAVHLSIKDAPLEEASPDHLLRLMKSCKYSNLIWLSRQACEARDIEFAWILSHELRHLEQDLSSHALSRAGHFLRYALGGIDIKEPKMQNTIPTELDANLRALTVTRAIFGDEHVDSYIQHESSVSEREKQDFDVLKSHDYGKRYDVFGRTVTLLRKYRSQLEEFQKQSTDRSIANFDIERVCLEPSAGPRTT
;
A
#
# COMPACT_ATOMS: atom_id res chain seq x y z
N MET A 1 -15.70 21.58 -1.34
CA MET A 1 -14.77 21.88 -2.46
C MET A 1 -14.84 20.72 -3.45
N ASN A 2 -14.98 21.01 -4.75
CA ASN A 2 -14.95 19.97 -5.78
C ASN A 2 -13.54 19.39 -5.89
N LYS A 3 -13.42 18.07 -5.89
CA LYS A 3 -12.14 17.37 -6.10
C LYS A 3 -11.74 17.48 -7.57
N SER A 4 -10.44 17.62 -7.83
CA SER A 4 -9.91 17.69 -9.20
C SER A 4 -9.93 16.32 -9.87
N ALA A 5 -9.94 16.26 -11.21
CA ALA A 5 -9.72 15.02 -11.96
C ALA A 5 -8.42 14.33 -11.53
N ILE A 6 -8.25 13.06 -11.88
CA ILE A 6 -6.96 12.38 -11.68
C ILE A 6 -5.85 13.16 -12.39
N VAL A 7 -4.78 13.49 -11.67
CA VAL A 7 -3.60 14.17 -12.20
C VAL A 7 -2.37 13.28 -12.05
N VAL A 8 -1.48 13.34 -13.04
CA VAL A 8 -0.14 12.75 -12.99
C VAL A 8 0.86 13.90 -12.99
N GLU A 9 1.49 14.14 -11.85
CA GLU A 9 2.62 15.07 -11.69
C GLU A 9 3.91 14.31 -11.99
N ASP A 10 4.34 14.35 -13.25
CA ASP A 10 5.50 13.62 -13.74
C ASP A 10 6.79 14.45 -13.65
N TYR A 11 7.44 14.43 -12.48
CA TYR A 11 8.73 15.10 -12.27
C TYR A 11 9.92 14.27 -12.79
N PHE A 12 9.73 12.95 -12.93
CA PHE A 12 10.74 12.03 -13.45
C PHE A 12 10.93 12.17 -14.97
N GLY A 13 9.86 12.45 -15.71
CA GLY A 13 9.86 12.45 -17.18
C GLY A 13 9.71 11.04 -17.73
N LEU A 14 8.67 10.32 -17.28
CA LEU A 14 8.43 8.92 -17.62
C LEU A 14 8.30 8.74 -19.15
N PRO A 15 9.01 7.78 -19.78
CA PRO A 15 8.89 7.55 -21.22
C PRO A 15 7.46 7.14 -21.63
N LYS A 16 7.04 7.47 -22.86
CA LYS A 16 5.70 7.16 -23.39
C LYS A 16 5.28 5.70 -23.19
N ARG A 17 6.21 4.75 -23.40
CA ARG A 17 5.95 3.31 -23.18
C ARG A 17 5.54 2.99 -21.74
N ARG A 18 6.12 3.70 -20.77
CA ARG A 18 5.86 3.49 -19.35
C ARG A 18 4.56 4.17 -18.92
N HIS A 19 4.24 5.34 -19.47
CA HIS A 19 2.90 5.93 -19.32
C HIS A 19 1.81 4.97 -19.82
N ALA A 20 2.02 4.33 -20.98
CA ALA A 20 1.08 3.33 -21.48
C ALA A 20 0.95 2.11 -20.55
N LEU A 21 2.07 1.64 -19.96
CA LEU A 21 2.04 0.57 -18.96
C LEU A 21 1.27 1.00 -17.70
N MET A 22 1.52 2.20 -17.19
CA MET A 22 0.83 2.77 -16.02
C MET A 22 -0.69 2.84 -16.25
N GLU A 23 -1.15 3.31 -17.42
CA GLU A 23 -2.57 3.32 -17.75
C GLU A 23 -3.16 1.91 -17.91
N ARG A 24 -2.40 0.97 -18.51
CA ARG A 24 -2.80 -0.44 -18.59
C ARG A 24 -2.96 -1.06 -17.20
N ILE A 25 -2.10 -0.72 -16.24
CA ILE A 25 -2.22 -1.15 -14.84
C ILE A 25 -3.46 -0.51 -14.20
N ARG A 26 -3.57 0.83 -14.25
CA ARG A 26 -4.68 1.58 -13.64
C ARG A 26 -6.06 1.14 -14.11
N SER A 27 -6.21 0.79 -15.40
CA SER A 27 -7.48 0.28 -15.95
C SER A 27 -8.00 -1.00 -15.30
N ARG A 28 -7.18 -1.69 -14.48
CA ARG A 28 -7.54 -2.90 -13.74
C ARG A 28 -8.01 -2.62 -12.31
N PHE A 29 -8.08 -1.36 -11.90
CA PHE A 29 -8.49 -0.95 -10.56
C PHE A 29 -9.70 -0.02 -10.61
N ALA A 30 -10.56 -0.10 -9.60
CA ALA A 30 -11.72 0.76 -9.45
C ALA A 30 -11.31 2.11 -8.82
N ILE A 31 -10.54 2.91 -9.57
CA ILE A 31 -10.03 4.21 -9.13
C ILE A 31 -11.09 5.30 -9.39
N PRO A 32 -11.37 6.20 -8.43
CA PRO A 32 -12.30 7.29 -8.64
C PRO A 32 -11.76 8.28 -9.69
N SER A 33 -12.66 8.84 -10.51
CA SER A 33 -12.30 9.77 -11.58
C SER A 33 -11.76 11.13 -11.09
N THR A 34 -11.88 11.41 -9.80
CA THR A 34 -11.42 12.64 -9.15
C THR A 34 -10.78 12.37 -7.80
N GLY A 35 -9.94 13.28 -7.32
CA GLY A 35 -9.40 13.28 -5.96
C GLY A 35 -8.16 12.43 -5.75
N VAL A 36 -7.55 11.88 -6.81
CA VAL A 36 -6.32 11.10 -6.75
C VAL A 36 -5.23 11.84 -7.53
N VAL A 37 -4.04 11.97 -6.94
CA VAL A 37 -2.84 12.46 -7.63
C VAL A 37 -1.78 11.38 -7.65
N PHE A 38 -1.20 11.13 -8.82
CA PHE A 38 0.00 10.32 -8.99
C PHE A 38 1.19 11.26 -9.04
N VAL A 39 2.24 11.00 -8.26
CA VAL A 39 3.48 11.75 -8.29
C VAL A 39 4.61 10.80 -8.69
N LEU A 40 5.22 11.08 -9.83
CA LEU A 40 6.36 10.31 -10.35
C LEU A 40 7.62 11.11 -10.04
N GLU A 41 8.40 10.63 -9.08
CA GLU A 41 9.46 11.40 -8.46
C GLU A 41 10.81 11.16 -9.14
N LYS A 42 11.65 12.20 -9.14
CA LYS A 42 13.04 12.11 -9.65
C LYS A 42 14.08 11.82 -8.56
N GLU A 43 13.65 11.81 -7.31
CA GLU A 43 14.44 11.56 -6.10
C GLU A 43 14.00 10.26 -5.40
N ASN A 44 14.91 9.68 -4.61
CA ASN A 44 14.63 8.53 -3.74
C ASN A 44 14.49 8.89 -2.25
N TYR A 45 14.82 10.12 -1.88
CA TYR A 45 14.70 10.64 -0.50
C TYR A 45 15.29 9.72 0.59
N GLN A 46 16.34 8.95 0.30
CA GLN A 46 16.91 7.92 1.21
C GLN A 46 17.31 8.47 2.58
N ASP A 47 17.82 9.71 2.64
CA ASP A 47 18.24 10.38 3.88
C ASP A 47 17.20 11.37 4.42
N TYR A 48 15.99 11.38 3.85
CA TYR A 48 14.99 12.40 4.18
C TYR A 48 14.41 12.17 5.57
N PRO A 49 14.17 13.21 6.40
CA PRO A 49 13.80 13.02 7.80
C PRO A 49 12.55 12.17 8.01
N ASN A 50 11.52 12.40 7.19
CA ASN A 50 10.32 11.57 7.17
C ASN A 50 10.57 10.27 6.39
N SER A 51 10.57 9.15 7.11
CA SER A 51 10.90 7.82 6.58
C SER A 51 9.88 7.27 5.58
N VAL A 52 8.67 7.84 5.50
CA VAL A 52 7.67 7.44 4.50
C VAL A 52 8.20 7.62 3.06
N TRP A 53 9.02 8.65 2.84
CA TRP A 53 9.58 8.98 1.54
C TRP A 53 10.82 8.16 1.18
N ARG A 54 11.33 7.34 2.11
CA ARG A 54 12.47 6.43 1.86
C ARG A 54 12.05 5.12 1.19
N GLN A 55 10.74 4.92 0.98
CA GLN A 55 10.18 3.72 0.34
C GLN A 55 10.28 3.80 -1.19
N MET A 56 10.03 2.69 -1.88
CA MET A 56 9.93 2.70 -3.35
C MET A 56 8.64 3.40 -3.83
N ALA A 57 7.54 3.21 -3.11
CA ALA A 57 6.28 3.87 -3.39
C ALA A 57 5.44 3.96 -2.11
N VAL A 58 4.40 4.80 -2.15
CA VAL A 58 3.42 4.89 -1.07
C VAL A 58 2.08 5.42 -1.57
N HIS A 59 0.99 4.77 -1.15
CA HIS A 59 -0.35 5.33 -1.09
C HIS A 59 -0.57 6.07 0.24
N LEU A 60 -1.06 7.30 0.15
CA LEU A 60 -1.45 8.11 1.31
C LEU A 60 -2.88 8.61 1.16
N SER A 61 -3.70 8.37 2.18
CA SER A 61 -4.94 9.11 2.40
C SER A 61 -4.57 10.49 2.97
N ILE A 62 -4.75 11.57 2.20
CA ILE A 62 -4.29 12.93 2.56
C ILE A 62 -4.90 13.44 3.88
N LYS A 63 -6.09 12.94 4.22
CA LYS A 63 -6.77 13.27 5.47
C LYS A 63 -6.01 12.77 6.71
N ASP A 64 -5.38 11.61 6.57
CA ASP A 64 -4.71 10.89 7.66
C ASP A 64 -3.20 10.88 7.52
N ALA A 65 -2.68 11.32 6.37
CA ALA A 65 -1.27 11.54 6.17
C ALA A 65 -0.78 12.41 7.34
N PRO A 66 0.22 11.97 8.11
CA PRO A 66 0.90 12.85 9.03
C PRO A 66 1.54 13.91 8.14
N LEU A 67 0.83 15.03 7.95
CA LEU A 67 1.29 16.22 7.25
C LEU A 67 2.34 16.90 8.14
N GLU A 68 3.36 16.14 8.47
CA GLU A 68 4.47 16.56 9.28
C GLU A 68 5.40 17.35 8.38
N GLU A 69 5.82 18.49 8.94
CA GLU A 69 6.50 19.62 8.31
C GLU A 69 7.80 19.25 7.57
N ALA A 70 8.25 18.00 7.69
CA ALA A 70 9.41 17.43 7.02
C ALA A 70 9.07 16.55 5.81
N SER A 71 8.00 16.87 5.06
CA SER A 71 7.76 16.29 3.72
C SER A 71 8.27 17.25 2.63
N PRO A 72 8.66 16.76 1.44
CA PRO A 72 9.11 17.63 0.35
C PRO A 72 8.08 18.71 0.01
N ASP A 73 8.56 19.94 -0.24
CA ASP A 73 7.70 21.12 -0.38
C ASP A 73 6.60 20.98 -1.45
N HIS A 74 6.92 20.36 -2.59
CA HIS A 74 5.92 20.14 -3.65
C HIS A 74 4.86 19.12 -3.23
N LEU A 75 5.24 18.07 -2.51
CA LEU A 75 4.28 17.10 -1.96
C LEU A 75 3.40 17.77 -0.89
N LEU A 76 3.99 18.59 -0.01
CA LEU A 76 3.23 19.40 0.95
C LEU A 76 2.22 20.32 0.27
N ARG A 77 2.62 21.01 -0.80
CA ARG A 77 1.70 21.88 -1.58
C ARG A 77 0.54 21.08 -2.17
N LEU A 78 0.81 19.91 -2.75
CA LEU A 78 -0.23 19.04 -3.31
C LEU A 78 -1.22 18.59 -2.22
N MET A 79 -0.71 18.10 -1.08
CA MET A 79 -1.56 17.62 0.01
C MET A 79 -2.36 18.74 0.69
N LYS A 80 -1.77 19.93 0.88
CA LYS A 80 -2.45 21.11 1.45
C LYS A 80 -3.44 21.79 0.49
N SER A 81 -3.42 21.45 -0.80
CA SER A 81 -4.28 22.09 -1.80
C SER A 81 -5.78 21.79 -1.63
N CYS A 82 -6.15 20.80 -0.82
CA CYS A 82 -7.50 20.27 -0.66
C CYS A 82 -8.14 19.69 -1.94
N LYS A 83 -7.45 19.74 -3.09
CA LYS A 83 -7.92 19.25 -4.40
C LYS A 83 -7.98 17.72 -4.47
N TYR A 84 -7.12 17.07 -3.69
CA TYR A 84 -6.95 15.63 -3.67
C TYR A 84 -7.37 15.08 -2.31
N SER A 85 -7.78 13.81 -2.27
CA SER A 85 -7.99 13.03 -1.04
C SER A 85 -6.98 11.91 -0.92
N ASN A 86 -6.37 11.49 -2.04
CA ASN A 86 -5.38 10.43 -2.09
C ASN A 86 -4.18 10.85 -2.93
N LEU A 87 -3.01 10.39 -2.51
CA LEU A 87 -1.75 10.54 -3.22
C LEU A 87 -1.13 9.16 -3.41
N ILE A 88 -0.67 8.89 -4.62
CA ILE A 88 0.17 7.73 -4.94
C ILE A 88 1.51 8.29 -5.39
N TRP A 89 2.55 8.05 -4.61
CA TRP A 89 3.90 8.52 -4.90
C TRP A 89 4.78 7.35 -5.27
N LEU A 90 5.58 7.53 -6.33
CA LEU A 90 6.57 6.58 -6.80
C LEU A 90 7.92 7.26 -6.79
N SER A 91 8.91 6.65 -6.13
CA SER A 91 10.28 7.13 -6.11
C SER A 91 10.93 7.06 -7.48
N ARG A 92 12.11 7.68 -7.63
CA ARG A 92 12.95 7.51 -8.82
C ARG A 92 13.24 6.04 -9.10
N GLN A 93 13.61 5.28 -8.07
CA GLN A 93 13.95 3.88 -8.18
C GLN A 93 12.77 3.05 -8.68
N ALA A 94 11.54 3.32 -8.20
CA ALA A 94 10.35 2.69 -8.73
C ALA A 94 10.13 3.04 -10.22
N CYS A 95 10.31 4.31 -10.61
CA CYS A 95 10.16 4.74 -12.00
C CYS A 95 11.21 4.12 -12.95
N GLU A 96 12.41 3.87 -12.45
CA GLU A 96 13.53 3.23 -13.17
C GLU A 96 13.45 1.69 -13.20
N ALA A 97 12.64 1.07 -12.33
CA ALA A 97 12.52 -0.37 -12.19
C ALA A 97 12.17 -1.10 -13.49
N ARG A 98 12.41 -2.42 -13.53
CA ARG A 98 11.98 -3.27 -14.66
C ARG A 98 10.46 -3.21 -14.82
N ASP A 99 9.93 -3.43 -16.03
CA ASP A 99 8.48 -3.31 -16.30
C ASP A 99 7.61 -4.16 -15.36
N ILE A 100 8.05 -5.39 -15.04
CA ILE A 100 7.36 -6.29 -14.11
C ILE A 100 7.36 -5.72 -12.69
N GLU A 101 8.51 -5.23 -12.21
CA GLU A 101 8.68 -4.67 -10.88
C GLU A 101 7.91 -3.36 -10.72
N PHE A 102 7.97 -2.45 -11.71
CA PHE A 102 7.15 -1.25 -11.76
C PHE A 102 5.66 -1.58 -11.72
N ALA A 103 5.23 -2.59 -12.48
CA ALA A 103 3.84 -3.03 -12.48
C ALA A 103 3.42 -3.61 -11.12
N TRP A 104 4.29 -4.37 -10.47
CA TRP A 104 4.05 -4.91 -9.16
C TRP A 104 3.88 -3.79 -8.12
N ILE A 105 4.85 -2.86 -8.04
CA ILE A 105 4.85 -1.73 -7.09
C ILE A 105 3.60 -0.86 -7.28
N LEU A 106 3.30 -0.44 -8.51
CA LEU A 106 2.14 0.41 -8.75
C LEU A 106 0.83 -0.33 -8.42
N SER A 107 0.73 -1.61 -8.76
CA SER A 107 -0.46 -2.41 -8.45
C SER A 107 -0.66 -2.61 -6.95
N HIS A 108 0.42 -2.72 -6.19
CA HIS A 108 0.41 -2.80 -4.73
C HIS A 108 -0.18 -1.51 -4.13
N GLU A 109 0.34 -0.34 -4.51
CA GLU A 109 -0.19 0.95 -4.00
C GLU A 109 -1.63 1.23 -4.45
N LEU A 110 -1.98 0.85 -5.67
CA LEU A 110 -3.36 0.95 -6.15
C LEU A 110 -4.32 0.06 -5.36
N ARG A 111 -3.84 -1.07 -4.84
CA ARG A 111 -4.66 -1.90 -3.97
C ARG A 111 -4.86 -1.26 -2.60
N HIS A 112 -3.86 -0.60 -2.03
CA HIS A 112 -4.06 0.22 -0.82
C HIS A 112 -5.08 1.34 -1.02
N LEU A 113 -5.08 1.98 -2.19
CA LEU A 113 -6.12 2.94 -2.54
C LEU A 113 -7.52 2.29 -2.55
N GLU A 114 -7.71 1.14 -3.19
CA GLU A 114 -9.01 0.44 -3.18
C GLU A 114 -9.44 0.02 -1.76
N GLN A 115 -8.49 -0.42 -0.92
CA GLN A 115 -8.74 -0.74 0.48
C GLN A 115 -9.24 0.48 1.25
N ASP A 116 -8.58 1.64 1.11
CA ASP A 116 -8.95 2.89 1.77
C ASP A 116 -10.33 3.41 1.32
N LEU A 117 -10.61 3.32 0.01
CA LEU A 117 -11.91 3.69 -0.57
C LEU A 117 -13.04 2.77 -0.11
N SER A 118 -12.75 1.48 0.11
CA SER A 118 -13.73 0.50 0.56
C SER A 118 -14.01 0.59 2.06
N SER A 119 -12.96 0.73 2.86
CA SER A 119 -13.03 0.97 4.31
C SER A 119 -11.76 1.68 4.75
N HIS A 120 -11.91 2.97 5.06
CA HIS A 120 -10.83 3.77 5.61
C HIS A 120 -10.31 3.22 6.95
N ALA A 121 -11.19 2.58 7.74
CA ALA A 121 -10.79 1.89 8.97
C ALA A 121 -9.86 0.70 8.70
N LEU A 122 -10.10 -0.07 7.63
CA LEU A 122 -9.23 -1.15 7.21
C LEU A 122 -7.83 -0.64 6.84
N SER A 123 -7.75 0.45 6.08
CA SER A 123 -6.49 1.12 5.72
C SER A 123 -5.71 1.55 6.97
N ARG A 124 -6.38 2.24 7.91
CA ARG A 124 -5.78 2.63 9.19
C ARG A 124 -5.33 1.42 10.03
N ALA A 125 -6.08 0.32 10.00
CA ALA A 125 -5.73 -0.91 10.71
C ALA A 125 -4.47 -1.57 10.14
N GLY A 126 -4.33 -1.60 8.81
CA GLY A 126 -3.12 -2.05 8.15
C GLY A 126 -1.89 -1.24 8.57
N HIS A 127 -2.02 0.09 8.54
CA HIS A 127 -0.97 1.00 9.01
C HIS A 127 -0.63 0.74 10.48
N PHE A 128 -1.62 0.69 11.37
CA PHE A 128 -1.42 0.40 12.79
C PHE A 128 -0.65 -0.91 13.02
N LEU A 129 -1.08 -2.00 12.38
CA LEU A 129 -0.45 -3.31 12.50
C LEU A 129 1.00 -3.29 12.00
N ARG A 130 1.32 -2.54 10.94
CA ARG A 130 2.68 -2.41 10.43
C ARG A 130 3.69 -1.97 11.49
N TYR A 131 3.30 -1.04 12.35
CA TYR A 131 4.16 -0.52 13.41
C TYR A 131 4.04 -1.32 14.71
N ALA A 132 2.85 -1.80 15.05
CA ALA A 132 2.60 -2.47 16.32
C ALA A 132 3.14 -3.89 16.39
N LEU A 133 3.05 -4.68 15.30
CA LEU A 133 3.41 -6.10 15.32
C LEU A 133 4.89 -6.37 15.65
N GLY A 134 5.78 -5.43 15.32
CA GLY A 134 7.19 -5.52 15.68
C GLY A 134 7.42 -5.52 17.20
N GLY A 135 6.62 -4.75 17.93
CA GLY A 135 6.74 -4.49 19.37
C GLY A 135 5.98 -5.45 20.28
N ILE A 136 5.28 -6.44 19.74
CA ILE A 136 4.52 -7.43 20.52
C ILE A 136 4.97 -8.87 20.23
N ASP A 137 4.55 -9.83 21.05
CA ASP A 137 4.85 -11.25 20.85
C ASP A 137 3.72 -11.92 20.05
N ILE A 138 4.03 -12.33 18.82
CA ILE A 138 3.09 -12.99 17.91
C ILE A 138 3.60 -14.35 17.47
N LYS A 139 2.66 -15.28 17.23
CA LYS A 139 2.96 -16.63 16.73
C LYS A 139 3.29 -16.66 15.24
N GLU A 140 2.72 -15.73 14.47
CA GLU A 140 2.98 -15.58 13.05
C GLU A 140 4.39 -15.01 12.83
N PRO A 141 5.04 -15.31 11.68
CA PRO A 141 6.31 -14.69 11.34
C PRO A 141 6.21 -13.16 11.32
N LYS A 142 7.24 -12.44 11.79
CA LYS A 142 7.28 -10.96 11.73
C LYS A 142 7.74 -10.49 10.34
N MET A 143 6.88 -10.66 9.34
CA MET A 143 7.10 -10.29 7.93
C MET A 143 5.99 -9.36 7.42
N GLN A 144 6.20 -8.71 6.27
CA GLN A 144 5.22 -7.77 5.71
C GLN A 144 3.90 -8.48 5.40
N ASN A 145 3.96 -9.66 4.78
CA ASN A 145 2.78 -10.45 4.42
C ASN A 145 2.01 -11.04 5.63
N THR A 146 2.47 -10.84 6.87
CA THR A 146 1.67 -11.12 8.07
C THR A 146 0.57 -10.09 8.27
N ILE A 147 0.76 -8.87 7.76
CA ILE A 147 -0.23 -7.82 7.80
C ILE A 147 -1.24 -8.09 6.67
N PRO A 148 -2.54 -8.31 6.97
CA PRO A 148 -3.47 -8.76 5.94
C PRO A 148 -3.64 -7.78 4.78
N THR A 149 -3.57 -6.46 5.02
CA THR A 149 -3.65 -5.44 3.96
C THR A 149 -2.47 -5.49 3.00
N GLU A 150 -1.27 -5.79 3.50
CA GLU A 150 -0.05 -5.94 2.68
C GLU A 150 -0.11 -7.22 1.84
N LEU A 151 -0.55 -8.33 2.44
CA LEU A 151 -0.74 -9.58 1.71
C LEU A 151 -1.80 -9.43 0.61
N ASP A 152 -2.93 -8.79 0.91
CA ASP A 152 -3.96 -8.48 -0.10
C ASP A 152 -3.42 -7.59 -1.23
N ALA A 153 -2.59 -6.59 -0.91
CA ALA A 153 -1.91 -5.73 -1.89
C ALA A 153 -0.97 -6.52 -2.79
N ASN A 154 -0.14 -7.40 -2.21
CA ASN A 154 0.77 -8.25 -2.97
C ASN A 154 0.05 -9.33 -3.80
N LEU A 155 -1.03 -9.92 -3.31
CA LEU A 155 -1.85 -10.86 -4.10
C LEU A 155 -2.51 -10.15 -5.29
N ARG A 156 -2.98 -8.91 -5.09
CA ARG A 156 -3.52 -8.11 -6.19
C ARG A 156 -2.43 -7.73 -7.20
N ALA A 157 -1.25 -7.34 -6.73
CA ALA A 157 -0.11 -7.03 -7.57
C ALA A 157 0.32 -8.23 -8.43
N LEU A 158 0.42 -9.41 -7.82
CA LEU A 158 0.70 -10.67 -8.52
C LEU A 158 -0.33 -10.93 -9.63
N THR A 159 -1.62 -10.83 -9.30
CA THR A 159 -2.72 -11.06 -10.25
C THR A 159 -2.66 -10.11 -11.45
N VAL A 160 -2.47 -8.81 -11.19
CA VAL A 160 -2.39 -7.79 -12.25
C VAL A 160 -1.16 -7.99 -13.12
N THR A 161 -0.02 -8.27 -12.50
CA THR A 161 1.25 -8.47 -13.20
C THR A 161 1.18 -9.70 -14.11
N ARG A 162 0.62 -10.81 -13.63
CA ARG A 162 0.36 -12.01 -14.46
C ARG A 162 -0.57 -11.71 -15.63
N ALA A 163 -1.64 -10.95 -15.40
CA ALA A 163 -2.56 -10.53 -16.46
C ALA A 163 -1.94 -9.56 -17.49
N ILE A 164 -0.76 -8.98 -17.22
CA ILE A 164 -0.07 -8.07 -18.14
C ILE A 164 1.05 -8.78 -18.90
N PHE A 165 1.85 -9.60 -18.20
CA PHE A 165 3.09 -10.20 -18.73
C PHE A 165 3.01 -11.71 -18.96
N GLY A 166 1.98 -12.38 -18.45
CA GLY A 166 1.84 -13.84 -18.49
C GLY A 166 2.57 -14.54 -17.34
N ASP A 167 2.10 -15.73 -16.98
CA ASP A 167 2.58 -16.48 -15.81
C ASP A 167 4.08 -16.79 -15.89
N GLU A 168 4.58 -17.26 -17.05
CA GLU A 168 5.98 -17.65 -17.22
C GLU A 168 6.97 -16.51 -16.92
N HIS A 169 6.66 -15.28 -17.38
CA HIS A 169 7.53 -14.12 -17.16
C HIS A 169 7.53 -13.70 -15.69
N VAL A 170 6.36 -13.79 -15.03
CA VAL A 170 6.22 -13.45 -13.62
C VAL A 170 6.89 -14.50 -12.74
N ASP A 171 6.75 -15.77 -13.07
CA ASP A 171 7.39 -16.86 -12.31
C ASP A 171 8.92 -16.81 -12.42
N SER A 172 9.45 -16.46 -13.60
CA SER A 172 10.88 -16.20 -13.79
C SER A 172 11.37 -15.02 -12.96
N TYR A 173 10.61 -13.92 -12.94
CA TYR A 173 10.90 -12.77 -12.07
C TYR A 173 10.90 -13.16 -10.59
N ILE A 174 9.86 -13.84 -10.11
CA ILE A 174 9.75 -14.30 -8.71
C ILE A 174 10.91 -15.23 -8.35
N GLN A 175 11.29 -16.15 -9.24
CA GLN A 175 12.41 -17.06 -9.00
C GLN A 175 13.73 -16.30 -8.87
N HIS A 176 13.96 -15.31 -9.72
CA HIS A 176 15.14 -14.45 -9.64
C HIS A 176 15.16 -13.67 -8.31
N GLU A 177 14.09 -12.96 -7.96
CA GLU A 177 14.04 -12.20 -6.70
C GLU A 177 14.15 -13.11 -5.46
N SER A 178 13.54 -14.29 -5.48
CA SER A 178 13.66 -15.27 -4.38
C SER A 178 15.10 -15.78 -4.17
N SER A 179 15.97 -15.62 -5.17
CA SER A 179 17.39 -16.00 -5.06
C SER A 179 18.27 -14.89 -4.48
N VAL A 180 17.76 -13.66 -4.42
CA VAL A 180 18.49 -12.48 -3.92
C VAL A 180 18.49 -12.45 -2.39
N SER A 181 17.38 -12.79 -1.74
CA SER A 181 17.32 -12.87 -0.28
C SER A 181 16.34 -13.92 0.26
N GLU A 182 16.67 -14.51 1.42
CA GLU A 182 15.78 -15.47 2.11
C GLU A 182 14.46 -14.81 2.55
N ARG A 183 14.48 -13.50 2.81
CA ARG A 183 13.29 -12.74 3.17
C ARG A 183 12.32 -12.65 1.98
N GLU A 184 12.80 -12.26 0.81
CA GLU A 184 11.98 -12.20 -0.41
C GLU A 184 11.41 -13.57 -0.75
N LYS A 185 12.22 -14.62 -0.61
CA LYS A 185 11.77 -15.99 -0.78
C LYS A 185 10.61 -16.36 0.16
N GLN A 186 10.71 -16.04 1.46
CA GLN A 186 9.63 -16.26 2.41
C GLN A 186 8.36 -15.49 2.05
N ASP A 187 8.49 -14.23 1.64
CA ASP A 187 7.36 -13.41 1.20
C ASP A 187 6.69 -14.04 -0.05
N PHE A 188 7.46 -14.50 -1.04
CA PHE A 188 6.93 -15.17 -2.23
C PHE A 188 6.33 -16.55 -1.95
N ASP A 189 6.89 -17.33 -1.03
CA ASP A 189 6.33 -18.62 -0.64
C ASP A 189 4.95 -18.46 0.01
N VAL A 190 4.77 -17.40 0.82
CA VAL A 190 3.45 -17.05 1.34
C VAL A 190 2.50 -16.68 0.21
N LEU A 191 2.92 -15.89 -0.78
CA LEU A 191 2.08 -15.55 -1.92
C LEU A 191 1.67 -16.79 -2.73
N LYS A 192 2.60 -17.72 -2.98
CA LYS A 192 2.34 -18.98 -3.70
C LYS A 192 1.41 -19.92 -2.93
N SER A 193 1.40 -19.86 -1.60
CA SER A 193 0.49 -20.66 -0.77
C SER A 193 -0.97 -20.19 -0.87
N HIS A 194 -1.22 -18.99 -1.39
CA HIS A 194 -2.54 -18.45 -1.59
C HIS A 194 -3.04 -18.71 -3.02
N ASP A 195 -4.29 -19.12 -3.13
CA ASP A 195 -4.98 -19.20 -4.41
C ASP A 195 -5.27 -17.78 -4.92
N TYR A 196 -4.45 -17.28 -5.83
CA TYR A 196 -4.57 -15.92 -6.38
C TYR A 196 -5.85 -15.71 -7.21
N GLY A 197 -6.57 -16.79 -7.57
CA GLY A 197 -7.89 -16.73 -8.20
C GLY A 197 -9.04 -16.52 -7.21
N LYS A 198 -8.79 -16.69 -5.90
CA LYS A 198 -9.80 -16.52 -4.85
C LYS A 198 -9.67 -15.17 -4.18
N ARG A 199 -10.82 -14.58 -3.86
CA ARG A 199 -10.91 -13.33 -3.11
C ARG A 199 -10.36 -13.56 -1.69
N TYR A 200 -9.29 -12.84 -1.35
CA TYR A 200 -8.73 -12.83 -0.01
C TYR A 200 -9.62 -11.99 0.93
N ASP A 201 -10.03 -12.58 2.06
CA ASP A 201 -10.82 -11.89 3.09
C ASP A 201 -9.93 -10.99 3.95
N VAL A 202 -9.47 -9.88 3.36
CA VAL A 202 -8.60 -8.92 4.02
C VAL A 202 -9.22 -8.36 5.29
N PHE A 203 -10.53 -8.08 5.29
CA PHE A 203 -11.21 -7.48 6.44
C PHE A 203 -11.33 -8.47 7.59
N GLY A 204 -11.87 -9.67 7.34
CA GLY A 204 -12.02 -10.69 8.38
C GLY A 204 -10.69 -11.13 8.97
N ARG A 205 -9.63 -11.21 8.14
CA ARG A 205 -8.27 -11.52 8.61
C ARG A 205 -7.67 -10.39 9.44
N THR A 206 -7.85 -9.13 9.06
CA THR A 206 -7.44 -7.97 9.87
C THR A 206 -8.13 -7.97 11.23
N VAL A 207 -9.45 -8.12 11.26
CA VAL A 207 -10.22 -8.19 12.51
C VAL A 207 -9.80 -9.38 13.38
N THR A 208 -9.55 -10.53 12.77
CA THR A 208 -9.06 -11.72 13.49
C THR A 208 -7.72 -11.45 14.16
N LEU A 209 -6.78 -10.83 13.44
CA LEU A 209 -5.46 -10.51 13.98
C LEU A 209 -5.52 -9.48 15.11
N LEU A 210 -6.30 -8.41 14.93
CA LEU A 210 -6.53 -7.38 15.95
C LEU A 210 -7.13 -7.99 17.22
N ARG A 211 -8.17 -8.82 17.10
CA ARG A 211 -8.81 -9.48 18.25
C ARG A 211 -7.88 -10.46 18.95
N LYS A 212 -7.12 -11.26 18.17
CA LYS A 212 -6.19 -12.26 18.70
C LYS A 212 -5.11 -11.65 19.59
N TYR A 213 -4.57 -10.49 19.20
CA TYR A 213 -3.46 -9.84 19.91
C TYR A 213 -3.86 -8.58 20.68
N ARG A 214 -5.17 -8.37 20.88
CA ARG A 214 -5.73 -7.13 21.39
C ARG A 214 -5.04 -6.60 22.65
N SER A 215 -4.91 -7.42 23.69
CA SER A 215 -4.33 -6.96 24.97
C SER A 215 -2.87 -6.50 24.81
N GLN A 216 -2.10 -7.15 23.95
CA GLN A 216 -0.71 -6.75 23.67
C GLN A 216 -0.66 -5.47 22.84
N LEU A 217 -1.55 -5.34 21.85
CA LEU A 217 -1.67 -4.16 21.01
C LEU A 217 -2.09 -2.93 21.84
N GLU A 218 -3.06 -3.08 22.74
CA GLU A 218 -3.51 -2.01 23.65
C GLU A 218 -2.39 -1.59 24.62
N GLU A 219 -1.57 -2.54 25.09
CA GLU A 219 -0.42 -2.21 25.94
C GLU A 219 0.68 -1.47 25.15
N PHE A 220 0.95 -1.91 23.92
CA PHE A 220 1.86 -1.21 23.02
C PHE A 220 1.38 0.23 22.73
N GLN A 221 0.08 0.43 22.54
CA GLN A 221 -0.49 1.77 22.32
C GLN A 221 -0.23 2.74 23.48
N LYS A 222 -0.35 2.28 24.73
CA LYS A 222 -0.10 3.13 25.92
C LYS A 222 1.34 3.63 26.00
N GLN A 223 2.28 2.89 25.42
CA GLN A 223 3.71 3.18 25.48
C GLN A 223 4.20 3.97 24.25
N SER A 224 3.37 4.09 23.20
CA SER A 224 3.75 4.76 21.96
C SER A 224 3.67 6.28 22.08
N THR A 225 4.70 6.97 21.60
CA THR A 225 4.71 8.43 21.42
C THR A 225 4.14 8.87 20.07
N ASP A 226 3.96 7.93 19.14
CA ASP A 226 3.36 8.18 17.83
C ASP A 226 1.84 8.33 17.99
N ARG A 227 1.32 9.52 17.68
CA ARG A 227 -0.11 9.84 17.80
C ARG A 227 -0.99 8.99 16.89
N SER A 228 -0.49 8.55 15.74
CA SER A 228 -1.25 7.69 14.82
C SER A 228 -1.52 6.32 15.44
N ILE A 229 -0.58 5.82 16.23
CA ILE A 229 -0.65 4.55 16.97
C ILE A 229 -1.45 4.72 18.26
N ALA A 230 -1.12 5.73 19.07
CA ALA A 230 -1.76 5.97 20.37
C ALA A 230 -3.26 6.25 20.25
N ASN A 231 -3.71 6.90 19.16
CA ASN A 231 -5.12 7.24 18.93
C ASN A 231 -5.86 6.27 18.01
N PHE A 232 -5.27 5.12 17.66
CA PHE A 232 -5.96 4.12 16.86
C PHE A 232 -7.02 3.39 17.69
N ASP A 233 -8.24 3.26 17.16
CA ASP A 233 -9.37 2.64 17.87
C ASP A 233 -9.58 1.21 17.36
N ILE A 234 -8.97 0.24 18.06
CA ILE A 234 -9.06 -1.19 17.72
C ILE A 234 -10.51 -1.67 17.74
N GLU A 235 -11.31 -1.23 18.72
CA GLU A 235 -12.69 -1.67 18.89
C GLU A 235 -13.57 -1.23 17.75
N ARG A 236 -13.45 0.03 17.35
CA ARG A 236 -14.21 0.58 16.25
C ARG A 236 -13.99 -0.23 14.97
N VAL A 237 -12.74 -0.60 14.65
CA VAL A 237 -12.46 -1.44 13.47
C VAL A 237 -13.07 -2.84 13.63
N CYS A 238 -13.00 -3.41 14.83
CA CYS A 238 -13.57 -4.73 15.12
C CYS A 238 -15.11 -4.77 15.08
N LEU A 239 -15.78 -3.62 15.20
CA LEU A 239 -17.24 -3.49 15.15
C LEU A 239 -17.76 -3.05 13.78
N GLU A 240 -16.88 -2.61 12.88
CA GLU A 240 -17.29 -2.22 11.53
C GLU A 240 -17.82 -3.46 10.79
N PRO A 241 -19.05 -3.41 10.22
CA PRO A 241 -19.52 -4.49 9.39
C PRO A 241 -18.55 -4.67 8.23
N SER A 242 -18.21 -5.92 7.90
CA SER A 242 -17.41 -6.17 6.71
C SER A 242 -18.10 -5.48 5.53
N ALA A 243 -17.39 -4.57 4.86
CA ALA A 243 -17.89 -3.92 3.67
C ALA A 243 -18.05 -5.01 2.59
N GLY A 244 -19.22 -5.66 2.58
CA GLY A 244 -19.69 -6.45 1.46
C GLY A 244 -19.71 -5.56 0.21
N PRO A 245 -19.51 -6.12 -0.99
CA PRO A 245 -19.44 -5.32 -2.20
C PRO A 245 -20.69 -4.46 -2.33
N ARG A 246 -20.51 -3.14 -2.47
CA ARG A 246 -21.54 -2.29 -3.06
C ARG A 246 -21.65 -2.71 -4.51
N THR A 247 -22.64 -3.54 -4.82
CA THR A 247 -23.08 -3.75 -6.20
C THR A 247 -23.61 -2.42 -6.72
N THR A 248 -22.87 -1.81 -7.63
CA THR A 248 -23.40 -0.83 -8.59
C THR A 248 -23.13 -1.37 -9.97
#